data_AF-A0A1H8C704-F1
#
_entry.id   AF-A0A1H8C704-F1
#
_cell.length_a   1.000
_cell.length_b   1.000
_cell.length_c   1.000
_cell.angle_alpha   90.00
_cell.angle_beta   90.00
_cell.angle_gamma   90.00
#
_symmetry.space_group_name_H-M   'P 1'
#
loop_
_entity.id
_entity.type
_entity.pdbx_description
1 polymer ?
#
loop_
_entity_poly.entity_id
_entity_poly.type
_entity_poly.pdbx_seq_one_letter_code
_entity_poly.pdbx_strand_id
1 'polypeptide(L)'
;MTDWTPTRSAADAAMADFAPRMGRRYANGRNTDHGPGAHTAVSTLSPYTRRRLVTEQDLVATALAAHGPAGAEKFVQEVIWRGYFKGWLERRPQVWDSYRQGLEADLAALDRDRRLRRDVDRAMDGQTGIDCFDAWATELVETGYLHNHARMWFASIWIFTLGLPWRLGADFFYRHLLDGDAASNTLSWRWVAGLHTRGKPYPADPQNIATFTNGRFTPRRNDLAEVTQGLEATEPDGLPSVLPLRDVMPPQAGRPTALLLTDEDCRVEDFTVDALDIRTTATLIASHLRSPLPIADHVTAFEAGALADQARRLGLVAVPLHAGDPAALAKWATAAGATQIATPYVTTGPLRDWLAAAQPDLDRAGIVLTEWRRDWDAAIWPHATAGFFKVKQRIPQILDLVQPA
;
A
#
# COMPACT_ATOMS: atom_id res chain seq x y z
N MET A 1 16.00 14.00 -9.46
CA MET A 1 14.76 13.33 -9.03
C MET A 1 14.59 12.06 -9.85
N THR A 2 14.26 10.95 -9.20
CA THR A 2 13.86 9.73 -9.90
C THR A 2 12.51 9.99 -10.56
N ASP A 3 12.46 9.94 -11.90
CA ASP A 3 11.22 10.07 -12.64
C ASP A 3 10.51 8.71 -12.66
N TRP A 4 9.34 8.64 -12.02
CA TRP A 4 8.54 7.42 -11.90
C TRP A 4 7.57 7.30 -13.07
N THR A 5 8.02 6.75 -14.19
CA THR A 5 7.14 6.54 -15.35
C THR A 5 6.12 5.43 -15.04
N PRO A 6 4.80 5.72 -14.96
CA PRO A 6 3.79 4.80 -14.46
C PRO A 6 3.35 3.76 -15.52
N THR A 7 4.27 2.95 -16.02
CA THR A 7 3.98 1.91 -17.02
C THR A 7 4.54 0.56 -16.61
N ARG A 8 3.94 -0.52 -17.11
CA ARG A 8 4.49 -1.86 -16.95
C ARG A 8 5.90 -1.97 -17.50
N SER A 9 6.16 -1.39 -18.67
CA SER A 9 7.49 -1.46 -19.30
C SER A 9 8.57 -0.78 -18.46
N ALA A 10 8.27 0.36 -17.83
CA ALA A 10 9.20 1.02 -16.90
C ALA A 10 9.42 0.19 -15.63
N ALA A 11 8.36 -0.44 -15.11
CA ALA A 11 8.44 -1.34 -13.96
C ALA A 11 9.31 -2.58 -14.27
N ASP A 12 9.15 -3.19 -15.44
CA ASP A 12 9.94 -4.32 -15.91
C ASP A 12 11.43 -3.94 -16.06
N ALA A 13 11.71 -2.76 -16.64
CA ALA A 13 13.07 -2.25 -16.77
C ALA A 13 13.74 -2.02 -15.41
N ALA A 14 13.02 -1.40 -14.46
CA ALA A 14 13.50 -1.20 -13.09
C ALA A 14 13.73 -2.53 -12.35
N MET A 15 12.85 -3.51 -12.56
CA MET A 15 12.98 -4.85 -11.98
C MET A 15 14.20 -5.57 -12.53
N ALA A 16 14.41 -5.53 -13.85
CA ALA A 16 15.57 -6.12 -14.52
C ALA A 16 16.88 -5.47 -14.06
N ASP A 17 16.92 -4.14 -13.94
CA ASP A 17 18.09 -3.42 -13.42
C ASP A 17 18.43 -3.84 -11.99
N PHE A 18 17.43 -4.03 -11.13
CA PHE A 18 17.67 -4.43 -9.74
C PHE A 18 17.90 -5.94 -9.55
N ALA A 19 17.50 -6.79 -10.49
CA ALA A 19 17.58 -8.26 -10.38
C ALA A 19 18.96 -8.79 -9.91
N PRO A 20 20.12 -8.31 -10.42
CA PRO A 20 21.44 -8.76 -9.96
C PRO A 20 21.75 -8.45 -8.48
N ARG A 21 20.95 -7.61 -7.83
CA ARG A 21 21.15 -7.13 -6.45
C ARG A 21 20.17 -7.72 -5.45
N MET A 22 19.15 -8.46 -5.90
CA MET A 22 18.09 -9.04 -5.04
C MET A 22 18.59 -10.10 -4.03
N GLY A 23 19.82 -10.59 -4.15
CA GLY A 23 20.41 -11.55 -3.20
C GLY A 23 21.13 -10.93 -2.00
N ARG A 24 22.38 -11.37 -1.75
CA ARG A 24 23.20 -10.92 -0.60
C ARG A 24 23.41 -9.41 -0.53
N ARG A 25 23.51 -8.73 -1.68
CA ARG A 25 23.70 -7.27 -1.72
C ARG A 25 22.49 -6.54 -1.14
N TYR A 26 21.27 -6.93 -1.51
CA TYR A 26 20.05 -6.45 -0.88
C TYR A 26 20.04 -6.76 0.61
N ALA A 27 20.29 -8.02 0.99
CA ALA A 27 20.26 -8.45 2.39
C ALA A 27 21.17 -7.61 3.30
N ASN A 28 22.39 -7.30 2.83
CA ASN A 28 23.38 -6.54 3.59
C ASN A 28 23.13 -5.02 3.58
N GLY A 29 22.56 -4.49 2.50
CA GLY A 29 22.44 -3.04 2.28
C GLY A 29 21.06 -2.43 2.57
N ARG A 30 19.99 -3.24 2.67
CA ARG A 30 18.59 -2.75 2.76
C ARG A 30 18.26 -1.84 3.95
N ASN A 31 19.14 -1.75 4.94
CA ASN A 31 18.91 -0.91 6.12
C ASN A 31 19.47 0.50 5.94
N THR A 32 20.38 0.71 4.98
CA THR A 32 21.13 1.95 4.85
C THR A 32 20.43 2.93 3.90
N ASP A 33 20.08 4.10 4.42
CA ASP A 33 19.54 5.24 3.67
C ASP A 33 20.65 6.22 3.26
N HIS A 34 21.03 6.19 1.99
CA HIS A 34 21.97 7.14 1.40
C HIS A 34 21.32 8.46 0.94
N GLY A 35 19.99 8.56 1.01
CA GLY A 35 19.24 9.76 0.72
C GLY A 35 18.54 9.78 -0.64
N PRO A 36 17.86 10.89 -0.94
CA PRO A 36 17.05 11.03 -2.13
C PRO A 36 17.84 10.65 -3.39
N GLY A 37 17.33 9.70 -4.17
CA GLY A 37 17.94 9.27 -5.43
C GLY A 37 19.18 8.38 -5.29
N ALA A 38 19.61 8.02 -4.07
CA ALA A 38 20.79 7.19 -3.81
C ALA A 38 20.43 5.78 -3.29
N HIS A 39 19.23 5.27 -3.58
CA HIS A 39 18.69 4.01 -3.06
C HIS A 39 19.26 2.75 -3.77
N THR A 40 20.58 2.64 -3.91
CA THR A 40 21.23 1.58 -4.71
C THR A 40 21.17 0.17 -4.12
N ALA A 41 20.82 0.07 -2.82
CA ALA A 41 20.75 -1.18 -2.08
C ALA A 41 19.33 -1.77 -1.98
N VAL A 42 18.31 -1.04 -2.41
CA VAL A 42 16.90 -1.47 -2.40
C VAL A 42 16.30 -1.33 -3.80
N SER A 43 15.24 -2.07 -4.08
CA SER A 43 14.69 -2.14 -5.44
C SER A 43 13.97 -0.87 -5.88
N THR A 44 13.41 -0.13 -4.91
CA THR A 44 12.52 1.01 -5.17
C THR A 44 11.31 0.68 -6.05
N LEU A 45 10.94 -0.61 -6.15
CA LEU A 45 9.83 -1.10 -6.99
C LEU A 45 8.45 -0.92 -6.36
N SER A 46 8.36 -0.45 -5.11
CA SER A 46 7.09 -0.36 -4.38
C SER A 46 6.01 0.49 -5.07
N PRO A 47 6.32 1.62 -5.77
CA PRO A 47 5.31 2.34 -6.55
C PRO A 47 4.65 1.48 -7.62
N TYR A 48 5.44 0.66 -8.31
CA TYR A 48 4.95 -0.25 -9.36
C TYR A 48 4.19 -1.44 -8.77
N THR A 49 4.73 -2.07 -7.73
CA THR A 49 4.12 -3.26 -7.10
C THR A 49 2.83 -2.91 -6.35
N ARG A 50 2.68 -1.69 -5.82
CA ARG A 50 1.41 -1.22 -5.24
C ARG A 50 0.27 -1.30 -6.25
N ARG A 51 0.53 -0.91 -7.49
CA ARG A 51 -0.43 -0.96 -8.61
C ARG A 51 -0.35 -2.27 -9.40
N ARG A 52 0.49 -3.23 -8.97
CA ARG A 52 0.82 -4.45 -9.70
C ARG A 52 1.24 -4.25 -11.15
N LEU A 53 1.89 -3.14 -11.52
CA LEU A 53 2.52 -3.02 -12.85
C LEU A 53 3.58 -4.12 -13.06
N VAL A 54 4.32 -4.44 -12.00
CA VAL A 54 4.96 -5.74 -11.77
C VAL A 54 4.30 -6.42 -10.58
N THR A 55 4.07 -7.72 -10.68
CA THR A 55 3.41 -8.49 -9.62
C THR A 55 4.40 -8.96 -8.56
N GLU A 56 3.88 -9.34 -7.39
CA GLU A 56 4.67 -9.99 -6.35
C GLU A 56 5.31 -11.31 -6.85
N GLN A 57 4.61 -12.04 -7.72
CA GLN A 57 5.09 -13.25 -8.36
C GLN A 57 6.26 -12.96 -9.32
N ASP A 58 6.16 -11.90 -10.12
CA ASP A 58 7.25 -11.47 -11.03
C ASP A 58 8.53 -11.17 -10.23
N LEU A 59 8.41 -10.43 -9.11
CA LEU A 59 9.52 -10.08 -8.24
C LEU A 59 10.20 -11.32 -7.64
N VAL A 60 9.39 -12.26 -7.12
CA VAL A 60 9.91 -13.46 -6.46
C VAL A 60 10.52 -14.42 -7.47
N ALA A 61 9.88 -14.65 -8.60
CA ALA A 61 10.45 -15.45 -9.69
C ALA A 61 11.78 -14.88 -10.17
N THR A 62 11.86 -13.56 -10.37
CA THR A 62 13.11 -12.88 -10.76
C THR A 62 14.21 -13.06 -9.72
N ALA A 63 13.89 -12.88 -8.43
CA ALA A 63 14.87 -13.03 -7.35
C ALA A 63 15.38 -14.48 -7.23
N LEU A 64 14.47 -15.46 -7.31
CA LEU A 64 14.80 -16.88 -7.23
C LEU A 64 15.63 -17.34 -8.44
N ALA A 65 15.27 -16.91 -9.65
CA ALA A 65 16.03 -17.22 -10.86
C ALA A 65 17.47 -16.66 -10.79
N ALA A 66 17.64 -15.45 -10.25
CA ALA A 66 18.95 -14.80 -10.19
C ALA A 66 19.85 -15.27 -9.03
N HIS A 67 19.28 -15.66 -7.88
CA HIS A 67 20.05 -15.90 -6.64
C HIS A 67 19.78 -17.24 -5.95
N GLY A 68 18.82 -18.03 -6.46
CA GLY A 68 18.33 -19.24 -5.82
C GLY A 68 17.58 -18.98 -4.50
N PRO A 69 16.90 -19.99 -3.92
CA PRO A 69 16.10 -19.83 -2.71
C PRO A 69 16.85 -19.25 -1.52
N ALA A 70 18.06 -19.75 -1.25
CA ALA A 70 18.87 -19.29 -0.12
C ALA A 70 19.44 -17.87 -0.34
N GLY A 71 19.83 -17.53 -1.58
CA GLY A 71 20.38 -16.22 -1.88
C GLY A 71 19.31 -15.11 -1.86
N ALA A 72 18.11 -15.42 -2.34
CA ALA A 72 16.97 -14.50 -2.43
C ALA A 72 16.13 -14.40 -1.14
N GLU A 73 16.39 -15.23 -0.13
CA GLU A 73 15.53 -15.42 1.05
C GLU A 73 15.04 -14.08 1.66
N LYS A 74 15.97 -13.14 1.85
CA LYS A 74 15.64 -11.85 2.46
C LYS A 74 14.76 -10.98 1.57
N PHE A 75 15.00 -10.93 0.26
CA PHE A 75 14.17 -10.17 -0.67
C PHE A 75 12.76 -10.77 -0.77
N VAL A 76 12.66 -12.10 -0.89
CA VAL A 76 11.38 -12.81 -0.92
C VAL A 76 10.58 -12.56 0.37
N GLN A 77 11.22 -12.57 1.55
CA GLN A 77 10.52 -12.25 2.80
C GLN A 77 9.89 -10.86 2.78
N GLU A 78 10.55 -9.87 2.19
CA GLU A 78 10.09 -8.48 2.15
C GLU A 78 8.95 -8.30 1.13
N VAL A 79 8.94 -9.07 0.03
CA VAL A 79 7.76 -9.17 -0.85
C VAL A 79 6.59 -9.84 -0.11
N ILE A 80 6.83 -10.91 0.64
CA ILE A 80 5.80 -11.61 1.42
C ILE A 80 5.23 -10.75 2.55
N TRP A 81 6.01 -9.82 3.12
CA TRP A 81 5.50 -8.85 4.11
C TRP A 81 4.31 -8.04 3.59
N ARG A 82 4.33 -7.64 2.30
CA ARG A 82 3.20 -6.96 1.65
C ARG A 82 1.96 -7.86 1.62
N GLY A 83 2.12 -9.12 1.20
CA GLY A 83 1.03 -10.10 1.18
C GLY A 83 0.48 -10.40 2.57
N TYR A 84 1.35 -10.47 3.58
CA TYR A 84 0.97 -10.61 4.97
C TYR A 84 0.12 -9.43 5.47
N PHE A 85 0.55 -8.18 5.23
CA PHE A 85 -0.21 -7.01 5.68
C PHE A 85 -1.58 -6.93 5.01
N LYS A 86 -1.66 -7.15 3.69
CA LYS A 86 -2.95 -7.23 2.99
C LYS A 86 -3.85 -8.30 3.59
N GLY A 87 -3.36 -9.55 3.70
CA GLY A 87 -4.14 -10.64 4.27
C GLY A 87 -4.51 -10.43 5.74
N TRP A 88 -3.68 -9.74 6.52
CA TRP A 88 -3.99 -9.42 7.90
C TRP A 88 -5.14 -8.41 8.00
N LEU A 89 -5.11 -7.37 7.16
CA LEU A 89 -6.17 -6.36 7.11
C LEU A 89 -7.48 -6.94 6.53
N GLU A 90 -7.42 -7.79 5.50
CA GLU A 90 -8.59 -8.49 4.95
C GLU A 90 -9.34 -9.32 6.00
N ARG A 91 -8.62 -9.81 7.01
CA ARG A 91 -9.19 -10.61 8.10
C ARG A 91 -9.54 -9.77 9.32
N ARG A 92 -9.21 -8.48 9.31
CA ARG A 92 -9.49 -7.52 10.36
C ARG A 92 -9.87 -6.15 9.78
N PRO A 93 -10.89 -6.08 8.89
CA PRO A 93 -11.32 -4.82 8.31
C PRO A 93 -11.72 -3.77 9.36
N GLN A 94 -12.10 -4.22 10.56
CA GLN A 94 -12.38 -3.33 11.70
C GLN A 94 -11.21 -2.39 12.06
N VAL A 95 -9.96 -2.79 11.75
CA VAL A 95 -8.78 -1.92 11.98
C VAL A 95 -8.73 -0.77 10.98
N TRP A 96 -9.18 -0.99 9.74
CA TRP A 96 -9.32 0.06 8.74
C TRP A 96 -10.44 1.03 9.14
N ASP A 97 -11.59 0.52 9.58
CA ASP A 97 -12.71 1.33 10.06
C ASP A 97 -12.30 2.20 11.26
N SER A 98 -11.60 1.62 12.23
CA SER A 98 -11.07 2.33 13.40
C SER A 98 -10.04 3.41 13.01
N TYR A 99 -9.17 3.12 12.05
CA TYR A 99 -8.24 4.13 11.50
C TYR A 99 -9.01 5.32 10.91
N ARG A 100 -10.01 5.07 10.05
CA ARG A 100 -10.79 6.11 9.38
C ARG A 100 -11.55 6.98 10.39
N GLN A 101 -12.30 6.37 11.31
CA GLN A 101 -13.06 7.09 12.33
C GLN A 101 -12.12 7.88 13.26
N GLY A 102 -10.98 7.29 13.62
CA GLY A 102 -9.96 7.97 14.42
C GLY A 102 -9.31 9.14 13.69
N LEU A 103 -9.11 9.05 12.38
CA LEU A 103 -8.57 10.14 11.57
C LEU A 103 -9.55 11.31 11.52
N GLU A 104 -10.84 11.05 11.30
CA GLU A 104 -11.88 12.09 11.35
C GLU A 104 -11.91 12.80 12.70
N ALA A 105 -11.80 12.04 13.80
CA ALA A 105 -11.72 12.60 15.15
C ALA A 105 -10.45 13.44 15.39
N ASP A 106 -9.28 12.97 14.93
CA ASP A 106 -8.03 13.70 15.04
C ASP A 106 -8.08 15.00 14.23
N LEU A 107 -8.64 14.98 13.01
CA LEU A 107 -8.82 16.18 12.18
C LEU A 107 -9.73 17.20 12.87
N ALA A 108 -10.86 16.75 13.44
CA ALA A 108 -11.76 17.62 14.21
C ALA A 108 -11.09 18.19 15.47
N ALA A 109 -10.15 17.47 16.08
CA ALA A 109 -9.39 17.97 17.22
C ALA A 109 -8.45 19.11 16.83
N LEU A 110 -7.82 19.04 15.66
CA LEU A 110 -6.94 20.09 15.16
C LEU A 110 -7.67 21.42 14.92
N ASP A 111 -8.96 21.39 14.57
CA ASP A 111 -9.77 22.62 14.42
C ASP A 111 -10.06 23.29 15.77
N ARG A 112 -9.97 22.52 16.86
CA ARG A 112 -10.23 22.99 18.23
C ARG A 112 -8.96 23.33 19.00
N ASP A 113 -7.81 22.77 18.60
CA ASP A 113 -6.52 22.98 19.24
C ASP A 113 -5.51 23.61 18.27
N ARG A 114 -5.34 24.94 18.38
CA ARG A 114 -4.40 25.72 17.58
C ARG A 114 -2.94 25.32 17.78
N ARG A 115 -2.58 24.84 18.98
CA ARG A 115 -1.21 24.41 19.26
C ARG A 115 -0.94 23.09 18.55
N LEU A 116 -1.84 22.12 18.69
CA LEU A 116 -1.73 20.84 17.99
C LEU A 116 -1.70 21.05 16.48
N ARG A 117 -2.58 21.90 15.93
CA ARG A 117 -2.56 22.30 14.51
C ARG A 117 -1.17 22.78 14.08
N ARG A 118 -0.63 23.79 14.78
CA ARG A 118 0.69 24.34 14.47
C ARG A 118 1.80 23.27 14.54
N ASP A 119 1.77 22.41 15.55
CA ASP A 119 2.82 21.41 15.75
C ASP A 119 2.73 20.30 14.68
N VAL A 120 1.52 19.93 14.23
CA VAL A 120 1.30 19.05 13.08
C VAL A 120 1.73 19.69 11.77
N ASP A 121 1.35 20.94 11.52
CA ASP A 121 1.71 21.64 10.27
C ASP A 121 3.24 21.78 10.17
N ARG A 122 3.92 22.17 11.26
CA ARG A 122 5.40 22.20 11.30
C ARG A 122 6.03 20.84 11.04
N ALA A 123 5.40 19.75 11.48
CA ALA A 123 5.91 18.40 11.22
C ALA A 123 5.73 18.00 9.74
N MET A 124 4.59 18.32 9.13
CA MET A 124 4.33 18.05 7.72
C MET A 124 5.20 18.92 6.79
N ASP A 125 5.48 20.16 7.20
CA ASP A 125 6.31 21.11 6.44
C ASP A 125 7.82 20.89 6.62
N GLY A 126 8.24 19.93 7.44
CA GLY A 126 9.65 19.68 7.73
C GLY A 126 10.34 20.84 8.47
N GLN A 127 9.67 21.38 9.49
CA GLN A 127 10.12 22.54 10.28
C GLN A 127 10.11 22.24 11.79
N THR A 128 10.38 21.00 12.17
CA THR A 128 10.40 20.56 13.57
C THR A 128 11.67 21.02 14.30
N GLY A 129 12.77 21.20 13.56
CA GLY A 129 14.11 21.42 14.10
C GLY A 129 14.88 20.12 14.34
N ILE A 130 14.37 18.97 13.90
CA ILE A 130 15.06 17.68 13.92
C ILE A 130 15.51 17.38 12.49
N ASP A 131 16.78 17.63 12.19
CA ASP A 131 17.34 17.62 10.82
C ASP A 131 16.95 16.39 9.99
N CYS A 132 17.04 15.20 10.58
CA CYS A 132 16.68 13.96 9.86
C CYS A 132 15.19 13.90 9.52
N PHE A 133 14.32 14.24 10.48
CA PHE A 133 12.88 14.23 10.30
C PHE A 133 12.45 15.25 9.25
N ASP A 134 12.97 16.47 9.34
CA ASP A 134 12.67 17.57 8.43
C ASP A 134 13.09 17.26 6.99
N ALA A 135 14.26 16.64 6.82
CA ALA A 135 14.72 16.17 5.51
C ALA A 135 13.83 15.04 4.94
N TRP A 136 13.37 14.09 5.77
CA TRP A 136 12.49 13.01 5.33
C TRP A 136 11.07 13.49 5.00
N ALA A 137 10.54 14.48 5.72
CA ALA A 137 9.26 15.12 5.38
C ALA A 137 9.34 15.76 3.99
N THR A 138 10.41 16.51 3.74
CA THR A 138 10.68 17.15 2.44
C THR A 138 10.83 16.11 1.33
N GLU A 139 11.66 15.07 1.55
CA GLU A 139 11.86 13.99 0.57
C GLU A 139 10.54 13.27 0.21
N LEU A 140 9.70 12.98 1.20
CA LEU A 140 8.39 12.36 0.97
C LEU A 140 7.49 13.24 0.10
N VAL A 141 7.39 14.53 0.41
CA VAL A 141 6.52 15.46 -0.33
C VAL A 141 7.01 15.67 -1.75
N GLU A 142 8.33 15.85 -1.94
CA GLU A 142 8.92 16.16 -3.24
C GLU A 142 9.01 14.94 -4.18
N THR A 143 9.22 13.74 -3.63
CA THR A 143 9.53 12.55 -4.45
C THR A 143 8.43 11.48 -4.45
N GLY A 144 7.54 11.52 -3.46
CA GLY A 144 6.53 10.49 -3.24
C GLY A 144 7.09 9.13 -2.83
N TYR A 145 8.35 9.08 -2.40
CA TYR A 145 9.04 7.89 -1.92
C TYR A 145 9.81 8.22 -0.64
N LEU A 146 9.99 7.21 0.22
CA LEU A 146 10.89 7.31 1.36
C LEU A 146 11.45 5.91 1.69
N HIS A 147 12.73 5.84 2.07
CA HIS A 147 13.37 4.57 2.46
C HIS A 147 12.71 3.95 3.71
N ASN A 148 12.54 2.62 3.75
CA ASN A 148 11.77 1.95 4.83
C ASN A 148 12.26 2.29 6.25
N HIS A 149 13.57 2.31 6.48
CA HIS A 149 14.10 2.68 7.80
C HIS A 149 13.81 4.14 8.16
N ALA A 150 13.90 5.05 7.19
CA ALA A 150 13.49 6.45 7.38
C ALA A 150 12.00 6.55 7.71
N ARG A 151 11.13 5.76 7.06
CA ARG A 151 9.69 5.68 7.42
C ARG A 151 9.47 5.27 8.88
N MET A 152 10.22 4.27 9.35
CA MET A 152 10.11 3.76 10.72
C MET A 152 10.58 4.79 11.76
N TRP A 153 11.72 5.44 11.52
CA TRP A 153 12.21 6.51 12.40
C TRP A 153 11.29 7.74 12.36
N PHE A 154 10.83 8.16 11.18
CA PHE A 154 9.87 9.23 11.01
C PHE A 154 8.62 8.99 11.86
N ALA A 155 7.99 7.81 11.72
CA ALA A 155 6.81 7.46 12.47
C ALA A 155 7.06 7.43 13.98
N SER A 156 8.22 6.94 14.41
CA SER A 156 8.57 6.91 15.83
C SER A 156 8.77 8.31 16.41
N ILE A 157 9.48 9.19 15.69
CA ILE A 157 9.67 10.59 16.06
C ILE A 157 8.33 11.32 16.11
N TRP A 158 7.48 11.14 15.09
CA TRP A 158 6.12 11.68 15.04
C TRP A 158 5.32 11.34 16.29
N ILE A 159 5.27 10.06 16.65
CA ILE A 159 4.43 9.57 17.75
C ILE A 159 5.02 9.98 19.10
N PHE A 160 6.31 9.71 19.33
CA PHE A 160 6.87 9.72 20.68
C PHE A 160 7.69 10.96 20.99
N THR A 161 8.38 11.53 20.00
CA THR A 161 9.20 12.74 20.21
C THR A 161 8.36 13.99 20.06
N LEU A 162 7.52 14.06 19.02
CA LEU A 162 6.63 15.19 18.77
C LEU A 162 5.29 15.06 19.52
N GLY A 163 4.94 13.85 19.98
CA GLY A 163 3.71 13.60 20.73
C GLY A 163 2.44 13.75 19.89
N LEU A 164 2.53 13.52 18.57
CA LEU A 164 1.45 13.79 17.63
C LEU A 164 0.56 12.55 17.39
N PRO A 165 -0.74 12.73 17.08
CA PRO A 165 -1.63 11.61 16.74
C PRO A 165 -1.10 10.81 15.55
N TRP A 166 -0.91 9.50 15.74
CA TRP A 166 -0.29 8.64 14.73
C TRP A 166 -1.07 8.57 13.42
N ARG A 167 -2.40 8.71 13.46
CA ARG A 167 -3.26 8.63 12.28
C ARG A 167 -3.05 9.82 11.34
N LEU A 168 -2.71 11.00 11.87
CA LEU A 168 -2.36 12.16 11.07
C LEU A 168 -1.03 11.97 10.32
N GLY A 169 -0.06 11.31 10.95
CA GLY A 169 1.21 10.94 10.30
C GLY A 169 1.02 9.84 9.25
N ALA A 170 0.19 8.84 9.56
CA ALA A 170 -0.19 7.80 8.61
C ALA A 170 -0.95 8.37 7.41
N ASP A 171 -1.85 9.32 7.62
CA ASP A 171 -2.55 10.05 6.57
C ASP A 171 -1.58 10.87 5.69
N PHE A 172 -0.67 11.64 6.31
CA PHE A 172 0.39 12.34 5.59
C PHE A 172 1.18 11.39 4.68
N PHE A 173 1.59 10.23 5.18
CA PHE A 173 2.23 9.21 4.34
C PHE A 173 1.32 8.73 3.22
N TYR A 174 0.06 8.45 3.50
CA TYR A 174 -0.85 7.88 2.51
C TYR A 174 -1.19 8.83 1.35
N ARG A 175 -1.22 10.14 1.63
CA ARG A 175 -1.47 11.21 0.65
C ARG A 175 -0.28 11.51 -0.25
N HIS A 176 0.94 11.30 0.24
CA HIS A 176 2.17 11.66 -0.47
C HIS A 176 2.88 10.44 -1.09
N LEU A 177 2.68 9.22 -0.60
CA LEU A 177 3.35 8.03 -1.14
C LEU A 177 2.74 7.54 -2.46
N LEU A 178 3.60 7.37 -3.47
CA LEU A 178 3.26 6.64 -4.71
C LEU A 178 2.85 5.19 -4.42
N ASP A 179 3.52 4.57 -3.44
CA ASP A 179 3.27 3.21 -2.96
C ASP A 179 2.25 3.12 -1.81
N GLY A 180 1.53 4.21 -1.52
CA GLY A 180 0.52 4.25 -0.47
C GLY A 180 -0.52 3.13 -0.61
N ASP A 181 -0.60 2.28 0.41
CA ASP A 181 -1.46 1.09 0.50
C ASP A 181 -2.19 1.10 1.85
N ALA A 182 -3.51 0.90 1.86
CA ALA A 182 -4.30 0.96 3.10
C ALA A 182 -3.78 -0.03 4.16
N ALA A 183 -3.44 -1.26 3.76
CA ALA A 183 -2.92 -2.28 4.67
C ALA A 183 -1.47 -1.98 5.10
N SER A 184 -0.57 -1.83 4.14
CA SER A 184 0.86 -1.68 4.43
C SER A 184 1.14 -0.40 5.22
N ASN A 185 0.47 0.71 4.91
CA ASN A 185 0.64 1.97 5.63
C ASN A 185 0.07 1.89 7.05
N THR A 186 -1.22 1.56 7.19
CA THR A 186 -1.91 1.53 8.50
C THR A 186 -1.24 0.56 9.46
N LEU A 187 -0.91 -0.65 9.00
CA LEU A 187 -0.32 -1.68 9.85
C LEU A 187 1.14 -1.38 10.20
N SER A 188 1.90 -0.71 9.33
CA SER A 188 3.27 -0.28 9.65
C SER A 188 3.29 0.81 10.73
N TRP A 189 2.40 1.81 10.64
CA TRP A 189 2.26 2.83 11.68
C TRP A 189 1.80 2.23 13.01
N ARG A 190 0.81 1.33 12.99
CA ARG A 190 0.40 0.56 14.18
C ARG A 190 1.53 -0.28 14.74
N TRP A 191 2.40 -0.83 13.90
CA TRP A 191 3.57 -1.59 14.37
C TRP A 191 4.57 -0.69 15.09
N VAL A 192 4.90 0.48 14.54
CA VAL A 192 5.78 1.45 15.21
C VAL A 192 5.18 1.95 16.52
N ALA A 193 3.87 2.19 16.56
CA ALA A 193 3.13 2.60 17.76
C ALA A 193 3.05 1.53 18.86
N GLY A 194 3.47 0.28 18.60
CA GLY A 194 3.30 -0.83 19.53
C GLY A 194 1.86 -1.36 19.62
N LEU A 195 1.00 -1.03 18.65
CA LEU A 195 -0.39 -1.49 18.55
C LEU A 195 -0.52 -2.82 17.81
N HIS A 196 0.33 -3.07 16.81
CA HIS A 196 0.29 -4.32 16.02
C HIS A 196 0.94 -5.49 16.75
N THR A 197 2.17 -5.28 17.24
CA THR A 197 2.76 -6.17 18.25
C THR A 197 2.59 -5.49 19.59
N ARG A 198 1.49 -5.81 20.27
CA ARG A 198 1.03 -5.09 21.45
C ARG A 198 2.13 -4.90 22.51
N GLY A 199 2.35 -3.65 22.93
CA GLY A 199 3.34 -3.27 23.95
C GLY A 199 4.79 -3.31 23.47
N LYS A 200 5.04 -3.40 22.16
CA LYS A 200 6.39 -3.37 21.57
C LYS A 200 6.52 -2.20 20.58
N PRO A 201 6.61 -0.95 21.06
CA PRO A 201 6.85 0.19 20.17
C PRO A 201 8.23 0.09 19.54
N TYR A 202 8.39 0.72 18.38
CA TYR A 202 9.68 0.88 17.73
C TYR A 202 10.28 2.25 18.08
N PRO A 203 11.37 2.32 18.88
CA PRO A 203 12.05 3.58 19.17
C PRO A 203 12.94 4.03 18.01
N ALA A 204 12.87 5.32 17.67
CA ALA A 204 13.94 5.97 16.92
C ALA A 204 15.17 6.05 17.80
N ASP A 205 16.27 5.44 17.34
CA ASP A 205 17.53 5.39 18.07
C ASP A 205 18.59 6.26 17.37
N PRO A 206 19.19 7.24 18.06
CA PRO A 206 20.14 8.16 17.45
C PRO A 206 21.36 7.47 16.83
N GLN A 207 21.87 6.42 17.48
CA GLN A 207 23.05 5.69 17.00
C GLN A 207 22.72 4.90 15.72
N ASN A 208 21.55 4.26 15.68
CA ASN A 208 21.04 3.60 14.49
C ASN A 208 20.82 4.58 13.35
N ILE A 209 20.22 5.75 13.60
CA ILE A 209 20.06 6.80 12.58
C ILE A 209 21.42 7.21 12.04
N ALA A 210 22.41 7.49 12.89
CA ALA A 210 23.76 7.84 12.45
C ALA A 210 24.41 6.74 11.62
N THR A 211 24.29 5.49 12.06
CA THR A 211 24.91 4.34 11.41
C THR A 211 24.29 4.07 10.04
N PHE A 212 22.96 3.99 10.00
CA PHE A 212 22.21 3.57 8.82
C PHE A 212 21.83 4.73 7.90
N THR A 213 22.17 5.98 8.25
CA THR A 213 22.20 7.09 7.29
C THR A 213 23.63 7.39 6.82
N ASN A 214 24.59 6.52 7.17
CA ASN A 214 26.01 6.67 6.88
C ASN A 214 26.56 8.05 7.29
N GLY A 215 26.16 8.51 8.48
CA GLY A 215 26.57 9.79 9.06
C GLY A 215 25.90 11.02 8.46
N ARG A 216 24.93 10.89 7.53
CA ARG A 216 24.16 12.04 7.02
C ARG A 216 23.44 12.78 8.14
N PHE A 217 22.96 12.06 9.14
CA PHE A 217 22.31 12.62 10.31
C PHE A 217 22.93 12.07 11.58
N THR A 218 23.19 12.93 12.55
CA THR A 218 23.77 12.54 13.86
C THR A 218 22.98 13.17 15.01
N PRO A 219 21.68 12.83 15.15
CA PRO A 219 20.87 13.37 16.23
C PRO A 219 21.50 13.04 17.59
N ARG A 220 21.38 13.96 18.54
CA ARG A 220 21.84 13.76 19.91
C ARG A 220 20.80 12.93 20.65
N ARG A 221 21.23 12.27 21.73
CA ARG A 221 20.32 11.50 22.59
C ARG A 221 19.13 12.32 23.10
N ASN A 222 19.35 13.60 23.41
CA ASN A 222 18.30 14.47 23.95
C ASN A 222 17.39 15.06 22.86
N ASP A 223 17.69 14.84 21.58
CA ASP A 223 16.84 15.33 20.48
C ASP A 223 15.63 14.39 20.27
N LEU A 224 15.70 13.14 20.74
CA LEU A 224 14.68 12.11 20.58
C LEU A 224 14.15 11.64 21.94
N ALA A 225 12.86 11.32 22.01
CA ALA A 225 12.26 10.79 23.23
C ALA A 225 12.74 9.36 23.56
N GLU A 226 12.92 9.06 24.85
CA GLU A 226 13.09 7.69 25.32
C GLU A 226 11.74 6.96 25.32
N VAL A 227 11.59 6.00 24.40
CA VAL A 227 10.32 5.27 24.23
C VAL A 227 10.33 4.02 25.11
N THR A 228 9.54 4.05 26.19
CA THR A 228 9.38 2.92 27.12
C THR A 228 8.01 2.24 27.04
N GLN A 229 7.01 2.91 26.45
CA GLN A 229 5.63 2.43 26.31
C GLN A 229 5.08 2.76 24.93
N GLY A 230 4.21 1.90 24.40
CA GLY A 230 3.51 2.15 23.15
C GLY A 230 2.15 2.82 23.37
N LEU A 231 1.29 2.76 22.36
CA LEU A 231 -0.07 3.30 22.43
C LEU A 231 -1.11 2.25 22.86
N GLU A 232 -0.72 1.09 23.38
CA GLU A 232 -1.65 0.01 23.74
C GLU A 232 -2.78 0.43 24.69
N ALA A 233 -2.56 1.46 25.52
CA ALA A 233 -3.56 2.03 26.41
C ALA A 233 -4.71 2.74 25.66
N THR A 234 -4.49 3.20 24.42
CA THR A 234 -5.54 3.81 23.59
C THR A 234 -6.46 2.76 22.95
N GLU A 235 -6.07 1.49 23.01
CA GLU A 235 -6.85 0.36 22.50
C GLU A 235 -6.89 -0.75 23.56
N PRO A 236 -7.65 -0.55 24.66
CA PRO A 236 -7.62 -1.46 25.81
C PRO A 236 -8.08 -2.88 25.47
N ASP A 237 -9.01 -3.02 24.52
CA ASP A 237 -9.56 -4.31 24.07
C ASP A 237 -8.57 -5.13 23.22
N GLY A 238 -7.45 -4.52 22.81
CA GLY A 238 -6.41 -5.19 22.04
C GLY A 238 -6.74 -5.36 20.55
N LEU A 239 -6.13 -6.37 19.93
CA LEU A 239 -6.34 -6.64 18.50
C LEU A 239 -7.73 -7.26 18.28
N PRO A 240 -8.49 -6.81 17.26
CA PRO A 240 -9.78 -7.40 16.96
C PRO A 240 -9.65 -8.87 16.53
N SER A 241 -10.76 -9.58 16.68
CA SER A 241 -10.88 -10.98 16.28
C SER A 241 -10.64 -11.17 14.77
N VAL A 242 -10.11 -12.33 14.42
CA VAL A 242 -9.90 -12.74 13.03
C VAL A 242 -11.26 -13.09 12.41
N LEU A 243 -11.58 -12.44 11.29
CA LEU A 243 -12.73 -12.78 10.46
C LEU A 243 -12.34 -13.77 9.34
N PRO A 244 -13.31 -14.51 8.78
CA PRO A 244 -13.14 -15.22 7.52
C PRO A 244 -12.72 -14.28 6.40
N LEU A 245 -11.99 -14.79 5.42
CA LEU A 245 -11.75 -14.03 4.20
C LEU A 245 -13.07 -13.85 3.46
N ARG A 246 -13.23 -12.69 2.83
CA ARG A 246 -14.40 -12.38 2.03
C ARG A 246 -14.53 -13.36 0.86
N ASP A 247 -15.72 -13.89 0.63
CA ASP A 247 -16.00 -14.64 -0.58
C ASP A 247 -16.16 -13.70 -1.78
N VAL A 248 -15.65 -14.13 -2.93
CA VAL A 248 -15.81 -13.41 -4.20
C VAL A 248 -16.35 -14.33 -5.26
N MET A 249 -17.25 -13.78 -6.08
CA MET A 249 -17.72 -14.45 -7.27
C MET A 249 -16.76 -14.14 -8.42
N PRO A 250 -16.16 -15.15 -9.07
CA PRO A 250 -15.36 -14.92 -10.26
C PRO A 250 -16.26 -14.47 -11.43
N PRO A 251 -15.74 -13.64 -12.36
CA PRO A 251 -16.45 -13.29 -13.58
C PRO A 251 -16.86 -14.51 -14.40
N GLN A 252 -18.08 -14.49 -14.92
CA GLN A 252 -18.66 -15.60 -15.69
C GLN A 252 -18.44 -15.39 -17.20
N ALA A 253 -17.92 -16.40 -17.89
CA ALA A 253 -17.68 -16.36 -19.33
C ALA A 253 -18.98 -16.12 -20.13
N GLY A 254 -18.87 -15.40 -21.25
CA GLY A 254 -19.97 -15.14 -22.19
C GLY A 254 -21.11 -14.25 -21.68
N ARG A 255 -21.09 -13.79 -20.42
CA ARG A 255 -22.09 -12.83 -19.93
C ARG A 255 -21.76 -11.41 -20.38
N PRO A 256 -22.77 -10.57 -20.69
CA PRO A 256 -22.55 -9.16 -20.97
C PRO A 256 -21.85 -8.47 -19.80
N THR A 257 -20.62 -8.00 -20.02
CA THR A 257 -19.69 -7.57 -18.98
C THR A 257 -19.26 -6.13 -19.20
N ALA A 258 -19.32 -5.34 -18.14
CA ALA A 258 -18.62 -4.07 -18.06
C ALA A 258 -17.27 -4.29 -17.34
N LEU A 259 -16.16 -4.07 -18.04
CA LEU A 259 -14.81 -4.29 -17.49
C LEU A 259 -14.36 -3.01 -16.74
N LEU A 260 -14.12 -3.13 -15.44
CA LEU A 260 -13.68 -2.01 -14.60
C LEU A 260 -12.19 -2.15 -14.30
N LEU A 261 -11.41 -1.22 -14.82
CA LEU A 261 -9.96 -1.11 -14.66
C LEU A 261 -9.66 -0.22 -13.44
N THR A 262 -9.02 -0.78 -12.42
CA THR A 262 -8.73 -0.10 -11.16
C THR A 262 -7.23 -0.08 -10.87
N ASP A 263 -6.84 0.78 -9.93
CA ASP A 263 -5.44 0.94 -9.54
C ASP A 263 -4.94 -0.11 -8.54
N GLU A 264 -5.85 -0.96 -8.04
CA GLU A 264 -5.53 -2.07 -7.14
C GLU A 264 -4.72 -3.16 -7.85
N ASP A 265 -4.95 -3.34 -9.16
CA ASP A 265 -4.26 -4.33 -9.96
C ASP A 265 -4.24 -3.95 -11.46
N CYS A 266 -3.12 -3.38 -11.90
CA CYS A 266 -2.91 -2.94 -13.26
C CYS A 266 -2.56 -4.08 -14.23
N ARG A 267 -2.72 -5.36 -13.87
CA ARG A 267 -2.41 -6.54 -14.72
C ARG A 267 -3.67 -7.39 -15.01
N VAL A 268 -4.74 -6.74 -15.46
CA VAL A 268 -6.01 -7.37 -15.84
C VAL A 268 -5.85 -8.41 -16.96
N GLU A 269 -4.91 -8.17 -17.88
CA GLU A 269 -4.60 -9.08 -18.99
C GLU A 269 -3.98 -10.42 -18.56
N ASP A 270 -3.59 -10.59 -17.29
CA ASP A 270 -3.19 -11.89 -16.76
C ASP A 270 -4.40 -12.82 -16.52
N PHE A 271 -5.64 -12.29 -16.54
CA PHE A 271 -6.86 -13.05 -16.33
C PHE A 271 -7.53 -13.45 -17.65
N THR A 272 -8.57 -14.28 -17.57
CA THR A 272 -9.35 -14.79 -18.72
C THR A 272 -10.34 -13.74 -19.27
N VAL A 273 -9.84 -12.54 -19.58
CA VAL A 273 -10.62 -11.41 -20.09
C VAL A 273 -11.27 -11.73 -21.44
N ASP A 274 -10.56 -12.48 -22.31
CA ASP A 274 -11.03 -12.88 -23.64
C ASP A 274 -12.25 -13.83 -23.60
N ALA A 275 -12.53 -14.44 -22.44
CA ALA A 275 -13.70 -15.31 -22.26
C ALA A 275 -14.98 -14.50 -21.97
N LEU A 276 -14.88 -13.19 -21.76
CA LEU A 276 -16.01 -12.31 -21.42
C LEU A 276 -16.61 -11.65 -22.66
N ASP A 277 -17.94 -11.46 -22.65
CA ASP A 277 -18.62 -10.61 -23.62
C ASP A 277 -18.55 -9.15 -23.15
N ILE A 278 -17.42 -8.49 -23.44
CA ILE A 278 -17.14 -7.11 -22.99
C ILE A 278 -17.99 -6.12 -23.76
N ARG A 279 -18.89 -5.42 -23.06
CA ARG A 279 -19.79 -4.39 -23.60
C ARG A 279 -19.26 -2.97 -23.46
N THR A 280 -18.47 -2.73 -22.42
CA THR A 280 -17.84 -1.45 -22.12
C THR A 280 -16.63 -1.67 -21.23
N THR A 281 -15.68 -0.74 -21.27
CA THR A 281 -14.52 -0.71 -20.38
C THR A 281 -14.40 0.68 -19.76
N ALA A 282 -14.00 0.76 -18.50
CA ALA A 282 -13.73 2.03 -17.83
C ALA A 282 -12.48 1.96 -16.97
N THR A 283 -11.70 3.05 -16.95
CA THR A 283 -10.71 3.29 -15.90
C THR A 283 -11.38 4.01 -14.74
N LEU A 284 -11.05 3.64 -13.51
CA LEU A 284 -11.63 4.26 -12.31
C LEU A 284 -10.55 4.96 -11.49
N ILE A 285 -10.60 6.29 -11.48
CA ILE A 285 -9.75 7.13 -10.62
C ILE A 285 -10.34 7.14 -9.21
N ALA A 286 -9.51 6.79 -8.22
CA ALA A 286 -9.93 6.59 -6.84
C ALA A 286 -8.93 7.13 -5.79
N SER A 287 -7.78 7.66 -6.21
CA SER A 287 -6.75 8.18 -5.29
C SER A 287 -7.28 9.24 -4.33
N HIS A 288 -8.23 10.09 -4.74
CA HIS A 288 -8.87 11.10 -3.88
C HIS A 288 -9.62 10.50 -2.69
N LEU A 289 -9.98 9.22 -2.73
CA LEU A 289 -10.65 8.55 -1.62
C LEU A 289 -9.68 8.15 -0.48
N ARG A 290 -8.36 8.23 -0.70
CA ARG A 290 -7.36 7.85 0.31
C ARG A 290 -7.45 8.68 1.59
N SER A 291 -7.92 9.92 1.50
CA SER A 291 -7.98 10.86 2.60
C SER A 291 -9.10 11.89 2.38
N PRO A 292 -9.69 12.45 3.45
CA PRO A 292 -10.51 13.66 3.35
C PRO A 292 -9.69 14.93 2.99
N LEU A 293 -8.36 14.88 3.07
CA LEU A 293 -7.46 15.99 2.69
C LEU A 293 -6.92 15.81 1.26
N PRO A 294 -6.42 16.89 0.62
CA PRO A 294 -5.85 16.82 -0.72
C PRO A 294 -4.72 15.80 -0.86
N ILE A 295 -4.78 15.04 -1.96
CA ILE A 295 -3.77 14.07 -2.37
C ILE A 295 -2.70 14.77 -3.21
N ALA A 296 -1.45 14.35 -3.08
CA ALA A 296 -0.36 14.95 -3.85
C ALA A 296 -0.51 14.68 -5.35
N ASP A 297 -0.20 15.69 -6.17
CA ASP A 297 -0.38 15.63 -7.62
C ASP A 297 0.38 14.47 -8.27
N HIS A 298 1.59 14.16 -7.80
CA HIS A 298 2.37 13.04 -8.34
C HIS A 298 1.71 11.68 -8.08
N VAL A 299 0.95 11.53 -6.98
CA VAL A 299 0.20 10.30 -6.69
C VAL A 299 -0.98 10.14 -7.64
N THR A 300 -1.72 11.22 -7.90
CA THR A 300 -2.85 11.20 -8.84
C THR A 300 -2.38 11.02 -10.28
N ALA A 301 -1.27 11.65 -10.67
CA ALA A 301 -0.66 11.50 -11.98
C ALA A 301 -0.13 10.08 -12.22
N PHE A 302 0.52 9.47 -11.23
CA PHE A 302 1.02 8.11 -11.33
C PHE A 302 -0.13 7.09 -11.45
N GLU A 303 -1.23 7.28 -10.69
CA GLU A 303 -2.46 6.48 -10.86
C GLU A 303 -3.02 6.58 -12.27
N ALA A 304 -3.25 7.80 -12.76
CA ALA A 304 -3.83 8.03 -14.07
C ALA A 304 -2.97 7.42 -15.18
N GLY A 305 -1.64 7.55 -15.07
CA GLY A 305 -0.71 6.94 -16.02
C GLY A 305 -0.72 5.41 -15.99
N ALA A 306 -0.80 4.80 -14.80
CA ALA A 306 -0.87 3.34 -14.66
C ALA A 306 -2.18 2.76 -15.23
N LEU A 307 -3.30 3.45 -15.03
CA LEU A 307 -4.60 3.09 -15.61
C LEU A 307 -4.58 3.25 -17.14
N ALA A 308 -3.99 4.33 -17.66
CA ALA A 308 -3.85 4.55 -19.09
C ALA A 308 -2.92 3.53 -19.76
N ASP A 309 -1.84 3.12 -19.09
CA ASP A 309 -0.97 2.04 -19.54
C ASP A 309 -1.73 0.72 -19.63
N GLN A 310 -2.48 0.34 -18.58
CA GLN A 310 -3.31 -0.87 -18.60
C GLN A 310 -4.31 -0.88 -19.76
N ALA A 311 -5.10 0.20 -19.93
CA ALA A 311 -6.08 0.28 -21.01
C ALA A 311 -5.43 0.12 -22.39
N ARG A 312 -4.25 0.74 -22.60
CA ARG A 312 -3.47 0.63 -23.83
C ARG A 312 -2.98 -0.79 -24.09
N ARG A 313 -2.48 -1.48 -23.06
CA ARG A 313 -1.98 -2.86 -23.17
C ARG A 313 -3.09 -3.86 -23.48
N LEU A 314 -4.32 -3.59 -23.06
CA LEU A 314 -5.51 -4.37 -23.42
C LEU A 314 -6.02 -4.08 -24.84
N GLY A 315 -5.59 -2.98 -25.48
CA GLY A 315 -6.12 -2.56 -26.78
C GLY A 315 -7.59 -2.12 -26.72
N LEU A 316 -8.11 -1.78 -25.53
CA LEU A 316 -9.50 -1.40 -25.30
C LEU A 316 -9.64 0.12 -25.15
N VAL A 317 -10.73 0.68 -25.68
CA VAL A 317 -11.11 2.06 -25.41
C VAL A 317 -11.84 2.11 -24.07
N ALA A 318 -11.23 2.73 -23.06
CA ALA A 318 -11.78 2.85 -21.73
C ALA A 318 -12.36 4.25 -21.48
N VAL A 319 -13.58 4.31 -20.96
CA VAL A 319 -14.20 5.56 -20.50
C VAL A 319 -13.60 5.94 -19.14
N PRO A 320 -13.15 7.19 -18.92
CA PRO A 320 -12.68 7.61 -17.61
C PRO A 320 -13.88 7.78 -16.67
N LEU A 321 -13.89 7.01 -15.59
CA LEU A 321 -14.78 7.18 -14.45
C LEU A 321 -14.01 7.72 -13.25
N HIS A 322 -14.73 8.42 -12.40
CA HIS A 322 -14.24 8.95 -11.15
C HIS A 322 -15.07 8.35 -10.01
N ALA A 323 -14.43 7.89 -8.95
CA ALA A 323 -15.10 7.31 -7.77
C ALA A 323 -15.74 8.42 -6.90
N GLY A 324 -16.67 9.17 -7.49
CA GLY A 324 -17.49 10.21 -6.84
C GLY A 324 -18.82 9.62 -6.39
N ASP A 325 -19.87 9.78 -7.20
CA ASP A 325 -21.21 9.18 -6.97
C ASP A 325 -21.18 7.65 -7.18
N PRO A 326 -21.34 6.82 -6.13
CA PRO A 326 -21.38 5.36 -6.27
C PRO A 326 -22.46 4.87 -7.22
N ALA A 327 -23.60 5.58 -7.33
CA ALA A 327 -24.69 5.21 -8.22
C ALA A 327 -24.32 5.35 -9.71
N ALA A 328 -23.27 6.11 -10.04
CA ALA A 328 -22.78 6.25 -11.40
C ALA A 328 -22.25 4.92 -11.97
N LEU A 329 -21.75 4.02 -11.11
CA LEU A 329 -21.23 2.72 -11.54
C LEU A 329 -22.33 1.84 -12.16
N ALA A 330 -23.48 1.76 -11.49
CA ALA A 330 -24.65 1.02 -11.99
C ALA A 330 -25.17 1.63 -13.29
N LYS A 331 -25.31 2.97 -13.35
CA LYS A 331 -25.76 3.69 -14.55
C LYS A 331 -24.88 3.39 -15.76
N TRP A 332 -23.55 3.43 -15.58
CA TRP A 332 -22.58 3.14 -16.64
C TRP A 332 -22.72 1.71 -17.17
N ALA A 333 -22.76 0.72 -16.29
CA ALA A 333 -22.89 -0.68 -16.68
C ALA A 333 -24.25 -0.99 -17.33
N THR A 334 -25.35 -0.44 -16.81
CA THR A 334 -26.69 -0.58 -17.41
C THR A 334 -26.76 0.05 -18.80
N ALA A 335 -26.18 1.22 -19.00
CA ALA A 335 -26.19 1.91 -20.29
C ALA A 335 -25.50 1.08 -21.39
N ALA A 336 -24.53 0.24 -21.03
CA ALA A 336 -23.85 -0.68 -21.93
C ALA A 336 -24.58 -2.04 -22.09
N GLY A 337 -25.69 -2.26 -21.39
CA GLY A 337 -26.39 -3.55 -21.37
C GLY A 337 -25.62 -4.66 -20.65
N ALA A 338 -24.69 -4.31 -19.76
CA ALA A 338 -23.95 -5.29 -18.96
C ALA A 338 -24.83 -5.85 -17.83
N THR A 339 -24.59 -7.12 -17.49
CA THR A 339 -25.23 -7.82 -16.36
C THR A 339 -24.24 -8.21 -15.27
N GLN A 340 -22.95 -8.01 -15.51
CA GLN A 340 -21.90 -8.09 -14.50
C GLN A 340 -20.86 -6.98 -14.71
N ILE A 341 -20.19 -6.60 -13.63
CA ILE A 341 -18.97 -5.79 -13.66
C ILE A 341 -17.82 -6.69 -13.24
N ALA A 342 -16.80 -6.82 -14.07
CA ALA A 342 -15.60 -7.59 -13.75
C ALA A 342 -14.43 -6.65 -13.40
N THR A 343 -13.72 -6.92 -12.31
CA THR A 343 -12.50 -6.22 -11.89
C THR A 343 -11.57 -7.21 -11.18
N PRO A 344 -10.25 -6.98 -11.14
CA PRO A 344 -9.40 -7.66 -10.16
C PRO A 344 -9.88 -7.36 -8.74
N TYR A 345 -9.52 -8.24 -7.81
CA TYR A 345 -9.90 -8.15 -6.40
C TYR A 345 -9.48 -6.81 -5.78
N VAL A 346 -10.45 -6.08 -5.25
CA VAL A 346 -10.19 -4.80 -4.54
C VAL A 346 -10.01 -5.10 -3.06
N THR A 347 -8.83 -4.78 -2.54
CA THR A 347 -8.49 -5.03 -1.12
C THR A 347 -9.12 -3.97 -0.20
N THR A 348 -9.24 -4.32 1.09
CA THR A 348 -9.75 -3.47 2.16
C THR A 348 -9.03 -2.14 2.14
N GLY A 349 -9.81 -1.08 2.03
CA GLY A 349 -9.31 0.26 1.76
C GLY A 349 -10.38 1.15 1.10
N PRO A 350 -10.00 2.36 0.70
CA PRO A 350 -10.96 3.39 0.29
C PRO A 350 -11.79 3.02 -0.95
N LEU A 351 -11.18 2.38 -1.95
CA LEU A 351 -11.91 1.93 -3.15
C LEU A 351 -12.91 0.81 -2.81
N ARG A 352 -12.57 -0.07 -1.85
CA ARG A 352 -13.49 -1.11 -1.39
C ARG A 352 -14.70 -0.51 -0.68
N ASP A 353 -14.49 0.50 0.16
CA ASP A 353 -15.57 1.22 0.83
C ASP A 353 -16.53 1.86 -0.20
N TRP A 354 -15.98 2.46 -1.25
CA TRP A 354 -16.78 3.05 -2.33
C TRP A 354 -17.57 2.01 -3.14
N LEU A 355 -16.96 0.86 -3.46
CA LEU A 355 -17.67 -0.24 -4.13
C LEU A 355 -18.78 -0.84 -3.25
N ALA A 356 -18.56 -0.93 -1.94
CA ALA A 356 -19.59 -1.35 -1.00
C ALA A 356 -20.77 -0.36 -0.98
N ALA A 357 -20.48 0.95 -1.06
CA ALA A 357 -21.52 1.97 -1.18
C ALA A 357 -22.28 1.92 -2.51
N ALA A 358 -21.65 1.45 -3.60
CA ALA A 358 -22.30 1.26 -4.90
C ALA A 358 -23.19 0.01 -4.97
N GLN A 359 -22.99 -0.97 -4.09
CA GLN A 359 -23.66 -2.28 -4.14
C GLN A 359 -25.19 -2.20 -4.18
N PRO A 360 -25.89 -1.37 -3.37
CA PRO A 360 -27.35 -1.31 -3.41
C PRO A 360 -27.92 -0.87 -4.76
N ASP A 361 -27.21 -0.01 -5.50
CA ASP A 361 -27.62 0.45 -6.83
C ASP A 361 -27.32 -0.60 -7.90
N LEU A 362 -26.21 -1.34 -7.76
CA LEU A 362 -25.90 -2.50 -8.61
C LEU A 362 -26.97 -3.58 -8.47
N ASP A 363 -27.36 -3.92 -7.24
CA ASP A 363 -28.40 -4.92 -6.95
C ASP A 363 -29.74 -4.52 -7.58
N ARG A 364 -30.15 -3.25 -7.45
CA ARG A 364 -31.39 -2.73 -8.05
C ARG A 364 -31.36 -2.78 -9.58
N ALA A 365 -30.18 -2.61 -10.18
CA ALA A 365 -29.97 -2.69 -11.61
C ALA A 365 -29.79 -4.14 -12.12
N GLY A 366 -29.76 -5.14 -11.23
CA GLY A 366 -29.52 -6.54 -11.60
C GLY A 366 -28.09 -6.80 -12.10
N ILE A 367 -27.13 -5.98 -11.67
CA ILE A 367 -25.72 -6.08 -12.06
C ILE A 367 -24.94 -6.74 -10.93
N VAL A 368 -24.21 -7.82 -11.26
CA VAL A 368 -23.36 -8.51 -10.29
C VAL A 368 -21.92 -7.99 -10.37
N LEU A 369 -21.36 -7.50 -9.26
CA LEU A 369 -19.93 -7.23 -9.16
C LEU A 369 -19.18 -8.55 -8.98
N THR A 370 -18.26 -8.84 -9.90
CA THR A 370 -17.43 -10.04 -9.90
C THR A 370 -15.96 -9.67 -9.85
N GLU A 371 -15.17 -10.50 -9.16
CA GLU A 371 -13.77 -10.19 -8.83
C GLU A 371 -12.85 -11.38 -9.12
N TRP A 372 -11.71 -11.12 -9.78
CA TRP A 372 -10.62 -12.10 -9.86
C TRP A 372 -9.63 -11.92 -8.71
N ARG A 373 -9.52 -12.93 -7.84
CA ARG A 373 -8.46 -13.00 -6.82
C ARG A 373 -7.25 -13.74 -7.39
N ARG A 374 -6.05 -13.19 -7.17
CA ARG A 374 -4.79 -13.86 -7.56
C ARG A 374 -4.48 -15.04 -6.65
N ASP A 375 -3.87 -16.07 -7.21
CA ASP A 375 -3.39 -17.24 -6.46
C ASP A 375 -2.37 -16.85 -5.38
N TRP A 376 -1.54 -15.84 -5.66
CA TRP A 376 -0.62 -15.24 -4.68
C TRP A 376 -1.32 -14.84 -3.38
N ASP A 377 -2.44 -14.11 -3.50
CA ASP A 377 -3.22 -13.66 -2.37
C ASP A 377 -3.91 -14.82 -1.67
N ALA A 378 -4.50 -15.74 -2.45
CA ALA A 378 -5.18 -16.93 -1.94
C ALA A 378 -4.23 -17.87 -1.17
N ALA A 379 -2.95 -17.95 -1.55
CA ALA A 379 -1.95 -18.77 -0.87
C ALA A 379 -1.48 -18.14 0.46
N ILE A 380 -1.45 -16.81 0.57
CA ILE A 380 -0.87 -16.12 1.74
C ILE A 380 -1.91 -15.80 2.81
N TRP A 381 -3.05 -15.22 2.43
CA TRP A 381 -3.99 -14.62 3.36
C TRP A 381 -4.60 -15.60 4.39
N PRO A 382 -4.85 -16.88 4.08
CA PRO A 382 -5.31 -17.85 5.08
C PRO A 382 -4.34 -17.98 6.28
N HIS A 383 -3.05 -17.71 6.09
CA HIS A 383 -2.02 -17.80 7.12
C HIS A 383 -1.82 -16.50 7.92
N ALA A 384 -2.37 -15.37 7.47
CA ALA A 384 -2.25 -14.04 8.10
C ALA A 384 -3.14 -13.87 9.36
N THR A 385 -3.18 -14.88 10.23
CA THR A 385 -4.00 -14.91 11.45
C THR A 385 -3.35 -14.23 12.66
N ALA A 386 -2.03 -14.03 12.65
CA ALA A 386 -1.28 -13.52 13.80
C ALA A 386 -0.08 -12.68 13.32
N GLY A 387 1.06 -12.77 14.00
CA GLY A 387 2.31 -12.16 13.53
C GLY A 387 2.86 -12.80 12.24
N PHE A 388 3.71 -12.06 11.54
CA PHE A 388 4.35 -12.46 10.27
C PHE A 388 5.03 -13.84 10.33
N PHE A 389 5.56 -14.24 11.49
CA PHE A 389 6.27 -15.51 11.63
C PHE A 389 5.43 -16.73 11.21
N LYS A 390 4.10 -16.70 11.40
CA LYS A 390 3.21 -17.77 10.91
C LYS A 390 3.20 -17.88 9.38
N VAL A 391 3.24 -16.74 8.68
CA VAL A 391 3.35 -16.70 7.21
C VAL A 391 4.77 -17.09 6.78
N LYS A 392 5.80 -16.60 7.49
CA LYS A 392 7.20 -16.91 7.19
C LYS A 392 7.47 -18.42 7.16
N GLN A 393 6.93 -19.17 8.12
CA GLN A 393 7.06 -20.63 8.16
C GLN A 393 6.39 -21.35 6.98
N ARG A 394 5.47 -20.68 6.28
CA ARG A 394 4.74 -21.21 5.13
C ARG A 394 5.31 -20.78 3.79
N ILE A 395 6.36 -19.95 3.77
CA ILE A 395 6.94 -19.44 2.51
C ILE A 395 7.27 -20.57 1.53
N PRO A 396 7.97 -21.67 1.92
CA PRO A 396 8.25 -22.75 0.97
C PRO A 396 6.99 -23.30 0.28
N GLN A 397 5.95 -23.60 1.05
CA GLN A 397 4.69 -24.12 0.51
C GLN A 397 3.93 -23.08 -0.33
N ILE A 398 3.99 -21.81 0.06
CA ILE A 398 3.39 -20.71 -0.72
C ILE A 398 4.08 -20.62 -2.08
N LEU A 399 5.42 -20.70 -2.11
CA LEU A 399 6.18 -20.65 -3.36
C LEU A 399 5.84 -21.83 -4.28
N ASP A 400 5.75 -23.04 -3.74
CA ASP A 400 5.37 -24.24 -4.51
C ASP A 400 3.97 -24.12 -5.15
N LEU A 401 3.06 -23.34 -4.55
CA LEU A 401 1.70 -23.13 -5.06
C LEU A 401 1.58 -22.05 -6.13
N VAL A 402 2.47 -21.05 -6.11
CA VAL A 402 2.29 -19.79 -6.89
C VAL A 402 3.38 -19.56 -7.93
N GLN A 403 4.40 -20.41 -7.97
CA GLN A 403 5.40 -20.41 -9.04
C GLN A 403 4.95 -21.36 -10.15
N PRO A 404 5.06 -20.96 -11.43
CA PRO A 404 4.88 -21.91 -12.53
C PRO A 404 5.92 -23.03 -12.44
N ALA A 405 5.49 -24.26 -12.74
CA ALA A 405 6.30 -25.47 -12.68
C ALA A 405 7.49 -25.46 -13.64
#